data_AF-A0A536L890-F1
#
_entry.id   AF-A0A536L890-F1
#
_cell.length_a   1.000
_cell.length_b   1.000
_cell.length_c   1.000
_cell.angle_alpha   90.00
_cell.angle_beta   90.00
_cell.angle_gamma   90.00
#
_symmetry.space_group_name_H-M   'P 1'
#
loop_
_entity.id
_entity.type
_entity.pdbx_description
1 polymer ?
#
loop_
_entity_poly.entity_id
_entity_poly.type
_entity_poly.pdbx_seq_one_letter_code
_entity_poly.pdbx_strand_id
1 'polypeptide(L)'
;GRTKLSDIELDAAVKPTSAHNALTIIEENGKEIKILRDNMPFGDAARGEFGTYFIGYARSPRPIEQMLENMFVGRPPGNYDRLLDFSRAITGSLFFVPSLDLLESLVSS
;
A
#
# COMPACT_ATOMS: atom_id res chain seq x y z
N GLY A 1 3.88 12.32 -2.74
CA GLY A 1 4.94 13.27 -2.36
C GLY A 1 6.26 12.94 -3.03
N ARG A 2 6.23 12.82 -4.36
CA ARG A 2 7.39 12.72 -5.25
C ARG A 2 7.09 13.54 -6.51
N THR A 3 8.10 14.02 -7.20
CA THR A 3 7.96 14.71 -8.49
C THR A 3 7.57 13.72 -9.59
N LYS A 4 6.72 14.14 -10.53
CA LYS A 4 6.08 13.22 -11.48
C LYS A 4 7.06 12.62 -12.51
N LEU A 5 7.94 13.45 -13.08
CA LEU A 5 8.82 13.03 -14.19
C LEU A 5 10.13 12.40 -13.72
N SER A 6 10.77 12.98 -12.71
CA SER A 6 12.07 12.53 -12.21
C SER A 6 11.96 11.57 -11.02
N ASP A 7 10.75 11.33 -10.51
CA ASP A 7 10.49 10.49 -9.34
C ASP A 7 11.30 10.90 -8.10
N ILE A 8 11.70 12.18 -7.97
CA ILE A 8 12.46 12.65 -6.81
C ILE A 8 11.51 12.88 -5.64
N GLU A 9 11.87 12.39 -4.45
CA GLU A 9 11.12 12.64 -3.23
C GLU A 9 11.08 14.12 -2.86
N LEU A 10 9.91 14.61 -2.44
CA LEU A 10 9.79 15.99 -1.99
C LEU A 10 10.49 16.17 -0.63
N ASP A 11 11.14 17.31 -0.45
CA ASP A 11 11.72 17.70 0.83
C ASP A 11 10.68 17.69 1.96
N ALA A 12 11.11 17.30 3.16
CA ALA A 12 10.23 17.22 4.32
C ALA A 12 9.51 18.54 4.63
N ALA A 13 10.16 19.68 4.37
CA ALA A 13 9.59 21.01 4.61
C ALA A 13 8.41 21.37 3.70
N VAL A 14 8.28 20.72 2.54
CA VAL A 14 7.23 21.01 1.54
C VAL A 14 6.29 19.83 1.29
N LYS A 15 6.66 18.62 1.72
CA LYS A 15 5.85 17.42 1.55
C LYS A 15 4.59 17.51 2.43
N PRO A 16 3.38 17.47 1.84
CA PRO A 16 2.16 17.43 2.64
C PRO A 16 2.14 16.19 3.53
N THR A 17 1.67 16.33 4.77
CA THR A 17 1.54 15.20 5.71
C THR A 17 0.53 14.16 5.26
N SER A 18 -0.42 14.52 4.39
CA SER A 18 -1.39 13.64 3.74
C SER A 18 -0.90 12.98 2.45
N ALA A 19 0.37 13.20 2.06
CA ALA A 19 0.92 12.54 0.88
C ALA A 19 1.01 11.02 1.10
N HIS A 20 0.62 10.23 0.10
CA HIS A 20 0.72 8.77 0.11
C HIS A 20 2.01 8.23 0.78
N ASN A 21 3.18 8.64 0.29
CA ASN A 21 4.47 8.19 0.86
C ASN A 21 4.72 8.64 2.30
N ALA A 22 4.13 9.74 2.77
CA ALA A 22 4.23 10.15 4.17
C ALA A 22 3.38 9.27 5.08
N LEU A 23 2.24 8.78 4.59
CA LEU A 23 1.30 7.93 5.35
C LEU A 23 1.66 6.44 5.28
N THR A 24 2.39 6.00 4.24
CA THR A 24 2.80 4.61 4.05
C THR A 24 4.21 4.28 4.55
N ILE A 25 4.94 5.24 5.13
CA ILE A 25 6.19 4.94 5.83
C ILE A 25 5.85 4.57 7.27
N ILE A 26 6.17 3.34 7.65
CA ILE A 26 5.96 2.82 9.00
C ILE A 26 7.31 2.67 9.67
N GLU A 27 7.43 3.21 10.88
CA GLU A 27 8.63 3.06 11.71
C GLU A 27 8.29 2.34 13.01
N GLU A 28 9.14 1.39 13.40
CA GLU A 28 9.14 0.77 14.72
C GLU A 28 10.54 0.80 15.32
N ASN A 29 10.66 1.21 16.57
CA ASN A 29 11.93 1.26 17.30
C ASN A 29 13.04 2.01 16.52
N GLY A 30 12.67 3.10 15.84
CA GLY A 30 13.57 3.92 15.03
C GLY A 30 14.01 3.28 13.71
N LYS A 31 13.34 2.22 13.24
CA LYS A 31 13.63 1.58 11.95
C LYS A 31 12.38 1.51 11.09
N GLU A 32 12.57 1.79 9.80
CA GLU A 32 11.52 1.62 8.80
C GLU A 32 11.17 0.14 8.63
N ILE A 33 9.87 -0.18 8.74
CA ILE A 33 9.33 -1.50 8.47
C ILE A 33 8.83 -1.53 7.03
N LYS A 34 9.54 -2.28 6.19
CA LYS A 34 9.26 -2.37 4.76
C LYS A 34 8.31 -3.51 4.43
N ILE A 35 7.51 -3.28 3.40
CA ILE A 35 6.72 -4.30 2.70
C ILE A 35 7.26 -4.43 1.27
N LEU A 36 7.02 -5.58 0.64
CA LEU A 36 7.26 -5.74 -0.79
C LEU A 36 5.95 -5.50 -1.53
N ARG A 37 5.95 -4.63 -2.53
CA ARG A 37 4.78 -4.33 -3.38
C ARG A 37 5.06 -4.74 -4.81
N ASP A 38 4.03 -5.22 -5.48
CA ASP A 38 4.09 -5.55 -6.92
C ASP A 38 2.83 -5.03 -7.63
N ASN A 39 2.63 -3.71 -7.54
CA ASN A 39 1.43 -3.07 -8.08
C ASN A 39 1.43 -3.13 -9.60
N MET A 40 0.32 -3.57 -10.18
CA MET A 40 0.17 -3.69 -11.63
C MET A 40 -0.96 -2.79 -12.16
N PRO A 41 -0.77 -2.11 -13.30
CA PRO A 41 -1.85 -1.40 -13.96
C PRO A 41 -2.83 -2.40 -14.62
N PHE A 42 -4.12 -2.09 -14.62
CA PHE A 42 -5.13 -2.82 -15.38
C PHE A 42 -6.20 -1.85 -15.88
N GLY A 43 -7.00 -2.24 -16.86
CA GLY A 43 -8.10 -1.41 -17.32
C GLY A 43 -8.78 -1.89 -18.60
N ASP A 44 -9.90 -1.24 -18.90
CA ASP A 44 -10.65 -1.38 -20.14
C ASP A 44 -11.06 0.03 -20.59
N ALA A 45 -10.37 0.52 -21.62
CA ALA A 45 -10.59 1.87 -22.14
C ALA A 45 -11.98 2.04 -22.76
N ALA A 46 -12.59 0.99 -23.32
CA ALA A 46 -13.93 1.05 -23.89
C ALA A 46 -15.00 1.23 -22.80
N ARG A 47 -14.69 0.77 -21.58
CA ARG A 47 -15.54 0.91 -20.39
C ARG A 47 -15.15 2.10 -19.50
N GLY A 48 -14.09 2.83 -19.84
CA GLY A 48 -13.55 3.91 -19.02
C GLY A 48 -12.93 3.44 -17.70
N GLU A 49 -12.46 2.19 -17.63
CA GLU A 49 -11.85 1.60 -16.44
C GLU A 49 -10.32 1.76 -16.49
N PHE A 50 -9.75 2.45 -15.50
CA PHE A 50 -8.31 2.63 -15.33
C PHE A 50 -7.95 2.34 -13.87
N GLY A 51 -7.26 1.23 -13.64
CA GLY A 51 -7.07 0.66 -12.31
C GLY A 51 -5.61 0.38 -11.98
N THR A 52 -5.36 0.27 -10.68
CA THR A 52 -4.13 -0.29 -10.12
C THR A 52 -4.50 -1.46 -9.23
N TYR A 53 -3.94 -2.63 -9.50
CA TYR A 53 -4.07 -3.79 -8.63
C TYR A 53 -2.97 -3.69 -7.57
N PHE A 54 -3.37 -3.45 -6.32
CA PHE A 54 -2.44 -3.43 -5.19
C PHE A 54 -2.22 -4.84 -4.68
N ILE A 55 -0.95 -5.23 -4.52
CA ILE A 55 -0.56 -6.42 -3.76
C ILE A 55 0.65 -6.07 -2.89
N GLY A 56 0.60 -6.47 -1.63
CA GLY A 56 1.65 -6.23 -0.64
C GLY A 56 1.97 -7.51 0.12
N TYR A 57 3.26 -7.84 0.21
CA TYR A 57 3.79 -8.95 1.00
C TYR A 57 4.55 -8.40 2.21
N ALA A 58 4.30 -8.99 3.37
CA ALA A 58 4.97 -8.62 4.61
C ALA A 58 5.12 -9.84 5.53
N ARG A 59 6.12 -9.80 6.42
CA ARG A 59 6.37 -10.87 7.41
C ARG A 59 5.21 -11.03 8.41
N SER A 60 4.46 -9.96 8.65
CA SER A 60 3.21 -9.94 9.42
C SER A 60 2.25 -8.96 8.75
N PRO A 61 0.93 -9.08 8.96
CA PRO A 61 -0.03 -8.15 8.34
C PRO A 61 0.02 -6.74 8.93
N ARG A 62 0.52 -6.61 10.17
CA ARG A 62 0.54 -5.38 10.96
C ARG A 62 1.03 -4.12 10.22
N PRO A 63 2.15 -4.14 9.46
CA PRO A 63 2.61 -2.94 8.75
C PRO A 63 1.64 -2.52 7.64
N ILE A 64 1.07 -3.48 6.91
CA ILE A 64 0.10 -3.20 5.84
C ILE A 64 -1.19 -2.63 6.45
N GLU A 65 -1.70 -3.24 7.53
CA GLU A 65 -2.87 -2.75 8.25
C GLU A 65 -2.66 -1.32 8.75
N GLN A 66 -1.49 -1.01 9.32
CA GLN A 66 -1.17 0.35 9.77
C GLN A 66 -1.08 1.35 8.60
N MET A 67 -0.50 0.95 7.46
CA MET A 67 -0.48 1.78 6.25
C MET A 67 -1.91 2.06 5.78
N LEU A 68 -2.77 1.03 5.73
CA LEU A 68 -4.18 1.18 5.35
C LEU A 68 -4.94 2.08 6.33
N GLU A 69 -4.75 1.93 7.64
CA GLU A 69 -5.36 2.81 8.64
C GLU A 69 -4.94 4.27 8.43
N ASN A 70 -3.64 4.53 8.27
CA ASN A 70 -3.12 5.86 7.97
C ASN A 70 -3.71 6.42 6.67
N MET A 71 -3.89 5.59 5.65
CA MET A 71 -4.41 6.01 4.36
C MET A 71 -5.91 6.32 4.41
N PHE A 72 -6.72 5.45 5.02
CA PHE A 72 -8.19 5.55 4.97
C PHE A 72 -8.79 6.36 6.12
N VAL A 73 -8.26 6.24 7.34
CA VAL A 73 -8.72 7.00 8.52
C VAL A 73 -7.97 8.32 8.62
N GLY A 74 -6.68 8.32 8.28
CA GLY A 74 -5.80 9.48 8.37
C GLY A 74 -4.95 9.50 9.64
N ARG A 75 -3.81 10.18 9.54
CA ARG A 75 -2.89 10.40 10.66
C ARG A 75 -2.50 11.89 10.77
N PRO A 76 -3.00 12.63 11.79
CA PRO A 76 -4.08 12.25 12.71
C PRO A 76 -5.42 11.99 11.97
N PRO A 77 -6.44 11.42 12.63
CA PRO A 77 -7.73 11.12 11.98
C PRO A 77 -8.29 12.32 11.21
N GLY A 78 -8.73 12.07 9.97
CA GLY A 78 -9.15 13.10 9.02
C GLY A 78 -8.05 13.60 8.07
N ASN A 79 -6.76 13.40 8.41
CA ASN A 79 -5.64 13.65 7.51
C ASN A 79 -5.31 12.40 6.69
N TYR A 80 -6.28 11.95 5.89
CA TYR A 80 -6.21 10.74 5.06
C TYR A 80 -5.33 10.94 3.82
N ASP A 81 -5.05 9.84 3.12
CA ASP A 81 -4.22 9.86 1.92
C ASP A 81 -4.96 10.42 0.71
N ARG A 82 -4.42 11.52 0.17
CA ARG A 82 -4.98 12.21 -1.01
C ARG A 82 -4.95 11.38 -2.28
N LEU A 83 -4.22 10.27 -2.34
CA LEU A 83 -4.33 9.32 -3.45
C LEU A 83 -5.75 8.73 -3.58
N LEU A 84 -6.46 8.58 -2.46
CA LEU A 84 -7.81 8.02 -2.41
C LEU A 84 -8.88 8.95 -3.00
N ASP A 85 -8.59 10.24 -3.17
CA ASP A 85 -9.46 11.18 -3.90
C ASP A 85 -9.59 10.81 -5.38
N PHE A 86 -8.66 10.00 -5.89
CA PHE A 86 -8.60 9.55 -7.30
C PHE A 86 -8.67 8.02 -7.44
N SER A 87 -8.66 7.28 -6.33
CA SER A 87 -8.54 5.83 -6.32
C SER A 87 -9.57 5.23 -5.37
N ARG A 88 -10.43 4.36 -5.90
CA ARG A 88 -11.45 3.66 -5.11
C ARG A 88 -11.11 2.18 -5.00
N ALA A 89 -10.87 1.70 -3.78
CA ALA A 89 -10.79 0.27 -3.52
C ALA A 89 -12.17 -0.37 -3.73
N ILE A 90 -12.25 -1.36 -4.60
CA ILE A 90 -13.47 -2.15 -4.86
C ILE A 90 -13.39 -3.57 -4.28
N THR A 91 -12.20 -4.01 -3.87
CA THR A 91 -11.91 -5.28 -3.22
C THR A 91 -10.91 -5.09 -2.08
N GLY A 92 -10.86 -6.06 -1.18
CA GLY A 92 -9.86 -6.13 -0.10
C GLY A 92 -9.81 -7.55 0.47
N SER A 93 -8.64 -8.18 0.41
CA SER A 93 -8.43 -9.56 0.85
C SER A 93 -7.06 -9.71 1.49
N LEU A 94 -6.97 -10.59 2.48
CA LEU A 94 -5.72 -10.96 3.16
C LEU A 94 -5.53 -12.47 3.01
N PHE A 95 -4.35 -12.86 2.54
CA PHE A 95 -3.97 -14.27 2.36
C PHE A 95 -2.69 -14.56 3.12
N PHE A 96 -2.57 -15.78 3.64
CA PHE A 96 -1.30 -16.33 4.08
C PHE A 96 -0.65 -17.05 2.90
N VAL A 97 0.62 -16.74 2.62
CA VAL A 97 1.42 -17.42 1.61
C VAL A 97 2.32 -18.43 2.33
N PRO A 98 1.95 -19.73 2.35
CA PRO A 98 2.76 -20.75 3.02
C PRO A 98 4.12 -20.93 2.32
N SER A 99 5.09 -21.49 3.05
CA SER A 99 6.26 -22.08 2.39
C SER A 99 5.84 -23.23 1.49
N LEU A 100 6.69 -23.59 0.53
CA LEU A 100 6.41 -24.71 -0.37
C LEU A 100 6.15 -26.01 0.40
N ASP A 101 6.99 -26.34 1.39
CA ASP A 101 6.84 -27.52 2.24
C ASP A 101 5.47 -27.58 2.94
N LEU A 102 4.99 -26.43 3.45
CA LEU A 102 3.68 -26.36 4.12
C LEU A 102 2.54 -26.47 3.11
N LEU A 103 2.68 -25.89 1.92
CA LEU A 103 1.68 -26.04 0.87
C LEU A 103 1.54 -27.51 0.44
N GLU A 104 2.65 -28.21 0.25
CA GLU A 104 2.66 -29.64 -0.10
C GLU A 104 2.01 -30.52 0.99
N SER A 105 2.23 -30.20 2.27
CA SER A 105 1.60 -30.95 3.36
C SER A 105 0.09 -30.75 3.44
N LEU A 106 -0.42 -29.60 2.99
CA LEU A 106 -1.86 -29.31 2.96
C LEU A 106 -2.59 -29.98 1.79
N VAL A 107 -1.90 -30.23 0.67
CA VAL A 107 -2.49 -30.85 -0.54
C VAL A 107 -2.49 -32.37 -0.46
N SER A 108 -1.58 -32.96 0.32
CA SER A 108 -1.43 -34.41 0.50
C SER A 108 -2.35 -35.01 1.58
N SER A 109 -3.23 -34.20 2.18
CA SER A 109 -4.24 -34.60 3.16
C SER A 109 -5.58 -34.90 2.51
#